data_AF-A0A2A4QYI8-F1
#
_entry.id   AF-A0A2A4QYI8-F1
#
_cell.length_a   1.000
_cell.length_b   1.000
_cell.length_c   1.000
_cell.angle_alpha   90.00
_cell.angle_beta   90.00
_cell.angle_gamma   90.00
#
_symmetry.space_group_name_H-M   'P 1'
#
loop_
_entity.id
_entity.type
_entity.pdbx_description
1 polymer ?
#
loop_
_entity_poly.entity_id
_entity_poly.type
_entity_poly.pdbx_seq_one_letter_code
_entity_poly.pdbx_strand_id
1 'polypeptide(L)'
;MEKFTAFIKQQGYTDIECAILNLFYHSEQSTHTFFEIRKITGLPKNILNRSLNHLIKINELTFIKNETSRKRLFSIHKNAVLRTKIAHFSVSY
;
A
#
# COMPACT_ATOMS: atom_id res chain seq x y z
N MET A 1 3.37 8.32 -13.08
CA MET A 1 4.08 7.68 -11.95
C MET A 1 4.88 8.67 -11.11
N GLU A 2 5.62 9.62 -11.69
CA GLU A 2 6.57 10.47 -10.93
C GLU A 2 5.94 11.36 -9.85
N LYS A 3 4.74 11.91 -10.08
CA LYS A 3 4.06 12.78 -9.09
C LYS A 3 3.67 12.03 -7.82
N PHE A 4 3.19 10.79 -7.95
CA PHE A 4 2.83 9.94 -6.82
C PHE A 4 4.07 9.58 -5.99
N THR A 5 5.13 9.14 -6.65
CA THR A 5 6.39 8.78 -5.98
C THR A 5 7.04 9.98 -5.29
N ALA A 6 7.05 11.15 -5.93
CA ALA A 6 7.55 12.38 -5.31
C ALA A 6 6.71 12.79 -4.09
N PHE A 7 5.38 12.70 -4.18
CA PHE A 7 4.48 13.01 -3.08
C PHE A 7 4.66 12.07 -1.89
N ILE A 8 4.75 10.75 -2.14
CA ILE A 8 4.98 9.74 -1.11
C ILE A 8 6.36 9.95 -0.46
N LYS A 9 7.41 10.24 -1.23
CA LYS A 9 8.73 10.57 -0.68
C LYS A 9 8.71 11.80 0.23
N GLN A 10 7.95 12.85 -0.13
CA GLN A 10 7.80 14.03 0.71
C GLN A 10 7.10 13.75 2.05
N GLN A 11 6.28 12.71 2.13
CA GLN A 11 5.65 12.28 3.38
C GLN A 11 6.57 11.37 4.23
N GLY A 12 7.82 11.16 3.81
CA GLY A 12 8.83 10.40 4.56
C GLY A 12 8.81 8.89 4.34
N TYR A 13 8.10 8.41 3.32
CA TYR A 13 8.06 6.99 2.98
C TYR A 13 9.28 6.58 2.16
N THR A 14 9.68 5.33 2.33
CA THR A 14 10.76 4.71 1.54
C THR A 14 10.31 4.37 0.13
N ASP A 15 11.25 4.22 -0.81
CA ASP A 15 10.98 3.75 -2.18
C ASP A 15 10.20 2.43 -2.20
N ILE A 16 10.47 1.56 -1.23
CA ILE A 16 9.81 0.27 -1.06
C ILE A 16 8.32 0.45 -0.70
N GLU A 17 8.03 1.31 0.26
CA GLU A 17 6.65 1.59 0.67
C GLU A 17 5.88 2.29 -0.44
N CYS A 18 6.56 3.17 -1.19
CA CYS A 18 5.97 3.77 -2.36
C CYS A 18 5.58 2.72 -3.41
N ALA A 19 6.44 1.74 -3.69
CA ALA A 19 6.11 0.66 -4.64
C ALA A 19 4.90 -0.17 -4.18
N ILE A 20 4.83 -0.46 -2.88
CA ILE A 20 3.69 -1.17 -2.28
C ILE A 20 2.42 -0.35 -2.37
N LEU A 21 2.44 0.91 -1.96
CA LEU A 21 1.26 1.79 -2.01
C LEU A 21 0.80 2.03 -3.44
N ASN A 22 1.73 2.21 -4.39
CA ASN A 22 1.41 2.39 -5.81
C ASN A 22 0.59 1.21 -6.35
N LEU A 23 0.95 -0.02 -5.95
CA LEU A 23 0.20 -1.22 -6.30
C LEU A 23 -1.24 -1.17 -5.80
N PHE A 24 -1.45 -0.77 -4.54
CA PHE A 24 -2.81 -0.69 -3.99
C PHE A 24 -3.63 0.45 -4.59
N TYR A 25 -3.02 1.60 -4.87
CA TYR A 25 -3.72 2.79 -5.39
C TYR A 25 -4.06 2.71 -6.89
N HIS A 26 -3.30 1.93 -7.67
CA HIS A 26 -3.57 1.70 -9.09
C HIS A 26 -4.29 0.39 -9.40
N SER A 27 -4.37 -0.53 -8.45
CA SER A 27 -5.09 -1.79 -8.63
C SER A 27 -6.61 -1.57 -8.54
N GLU A 28 -7.36 -2.11 -9.49
CA GLU A 28 -8.83 -2.19 -9.39
C GLU A 28 -9.26 -3.08 -8.22
N GLN A 29 -8.40 -4.02 -7.80
CA GLN A 29 -8.63 -4.87 -6.65
C GLN A 29 -8.19 -4.16 -5.37
N SER A 30 -9.13 -3.89 -4.48
CA SER A 30 -8.86 -3.20 -3.21
C SER A 30 -8.16 -4.07 -2.15
N THR A 31 -7.97 -5.38 -2.40
CA THR A 31 -7.38 -6.32 -1.44
C THR A 31 -6.37 -7.23 -2.12
N HIS A 32 -5.19 -7.39 -1.52
CA HIS A 32 -4.14 -8.27 -2.01
C HIS A 32 -3.60 -9.16 -0.89
N THR A 33 -3.19 -10.38 -1.24
CA THR A 33 -2.48 -11.27 -0.32
C THR A 33 -1.01 -10.88 -0.20
N PHE A 34 -0.39 -11.22 0.93
CA PHE A 34 1.07 -11.09 1.10
C PHE A 34 1.87 -11.69 -0.07
N PHE A 35 1.41 -12.82 -0.59
CA PHE A 35 2.09 -13.53 -1.66
C PHE A 35 1.99 -12.78 -3.01
N GLU A 36 0.84 -12.21 -3.33
CA GLU A 36 0.65 -11.39 -4.54
C GLU A 36 1.50 -10.13 -4.48
N ILE A 37 1.46 -9.41 -3.35
CA ILE A 37 2.28 -8.19 -3.18
C ILE A 37 3.75 -8.53 -3.37
N ARG A 38 4.22 -9.64 -2.78
CA ARG A 38 5.60 -10.12 -2.96
C ARG A 38 5.92 -10.45 -4.41
N LYS A 39 5.01 -11.14 -5.10
CA LYS A 39 5.20 -11.55 -6.50
C LYS A 39 5.28 -10.33 -7.43
N ILE A 40 4.48 -9.30 -7.17
CA ILE A 40 4.40 -8.11 -8.03
C ILE A 40 5.55 -7.14 -7.72
N THR A 41 5.85 -6.92 -6.44
CA THR A 41 6.92 -5.99 -6.03
C THR A 41 8.33 -6.60 -6.12
N GLY A 42 8.44 -7.94 -6.18
CA GLY A 42 9.72 -8.64 -6.18
C GLY A 42 10.50 -8.55 -4.86
N LEU A 43 9.90 -7.98 -3.81
CA LEU A 43 10.61 -7.66 -2.58
C LEU A 43 10.94 -8.89 -1.72
N PRO A 44 12.07 -8.85 -0.98
CA PRO A 44 12.37 -9.87 0.02
C PRO A 44 11.29 -9.92 1.11
N LYS A 45 10.96 -11.13 1.57
CA LYS A 45 9.91 -11.37 2.58
C LYS A 45 10.06 -10.48 3.82
N ASN A 46 11.29 -10.33 4.32
CA ASN A 46 11.57 -9.56 5.54
C ASN A 46 11.31 -8.05 5.34
N ILE A 47 11.75 -7.52 4.19
CA ILE A 47 11.57 -6.11 3.83
C ILE A 47 10.09 -5.82 3.60
N LEU A 48 9.41 -6.68 2.87
CA LEU A 48 7.97 -6.55 2.62
C LEU A 48 7.18 -6.59 3.94
N ASN A 49 7.49 -7.54 4.83
CA ASN A 49 6.80 -7.67 6.11
C ASN A 49 7.03 -6.44 7.02
N ARG A 50 8.25 -5.89 7.04
CA ARG A 50 8.56 -4.66 7.78
C ARG A 50 7.78 -3.47 7.24
N SER A 51 7.74 -3.33 5.91
CA SER A 51 7.06 -2.22 5.23
C SER A 51 5.54 -2.30 5.42
N LEU A 52 4.94 -3.48 5.25
CA LEU A 52 3.51 -3.70 5.48
C LEU A 52 3.13 -3.42 6.94
N ASN A 53 3.93 -3.86 7.92
CA ASN A 53 3.68 -3.55 9.32
C ASN A 53 3.76 -2.04 9.61
N HIS A 54 4.70 -1.33 8.99
CA HIS A 54 4.79 0.11 9.12
C HIS A 54 3.56 0.81 8.53
N LEU A 55 3.15 0.43 7.33
CA LEU A 55 1.94 0.94 6.66
C LEU A 55 0.65 0.66 7.45
N ILE A 56 0.58 -0.47 8.16
CA ILE A 56 -0.52 -0.75 9.09
C ILE A 56 -0.47 0.17 10.31
N LYS A 57 0.72 0.38 10.89
CA LYS A 57 0.89 1.21 12.10
C LYS A 57 0.47 2.66 11.89
N ILE A 58 0.66 3.19 10.68
CA ILE A 58 0.26 4.54 10.30
C ILE A 58 -1.16 4.61 9.71
N ASN A 59 -1.94 3.53 9.79
CA ASN A 59 -3.32 3.44 9.29
C ASN A 59 -3.49 3.68 7.77
N GLU A 60 -2.49 3.32 6.97
CA GLU A 60 -2.59 3.34 5.50
C GLU A 60 -3.09 2.02 4.95
N LEU A 61 -2.71 0.90 5.58
CA LEU A 61 -3.21 -0.43 5.24
C LEU A 61 -3.95 -1.06 6.42
N THR A 62 -5.00 -1.83 6.11
CA THR A 62 -5.69 -2.69 7.05
C THR A 62 -5.27 -4.13 6.80
N PHE A 63 -4.86 -4.81 7.86
CA PHE A 63 -4.72 -6.26 7.84
C PHE A 63 -6.10 -6.91 8.02
N ILE A 64 -6.53 -7.66 7.01
CA ILE A 64 -7.78 -8.43 7.06
C ILE A 64 -7.40 -9.87 7.40
N LYS A 65 -7.78 -10.31 8.60
CA LYS A 65 -7.67 -11.71 9.00
C LYS A 65 -8.80 -12.48 8.31
N ASN A 66 -8.46 -13.24 7.29
CA ASN A 66 -9.41 -14.18 6.70
C ASN A 66 -9.46 -15.42 7.60
N GLU A 67 -10.60 -15.67 8.25
CA GLU A 67 -10.76 -16.83 9.15
C GLU A 67 -10.86 -18.15 8.36
N THR A 68 -11.30 -18.09 7.10
CA THR A 68 -11.51 -19.24 6.21
C THR A 68 -10.23 -19.67 5.50
N SER A 69 -9.31 -18.75 5.27
CA SER A 69 -8.01 -19.01 4.67
C SER A 69 -6.96 -18.34 5.52
N ARG A 70 -5.99 -19.09 6.07
CA ARG A 70 -4.82 -18.58 6.83
C ARG A 70 -3.92 -17.59 6.03
N LYS A 71 -4.41 -17.08 4.90
CA LYS A 71 -3.79 -16.07 4.05
C LYS A 71 -3.88 -14.70 4.72
N ARG A 72 -2.75 -13.99 4.67
CA ARG A 72 -2.64 -12.61 5.13
C ARG A 72 -3.14 -11.69 4.01
N LEU A 73 -4.30 -11.09 4.20
CA LEU A 73 -4.88 -10.12 3.26
C LEU A 73 -4.61 -8.70 3.76
N PHE A 74 -4.32 -7.81 2.83
CA PHE A 74 -4.07 -6.40 3.08
C PHE A 74 -4.96 -5.60 2.14
N SER A 75 -5.54 -4.53 2.66
CA SER A 75 -6.38 -3.61 1.91
C SER A 75 -6.04 -2.18 2.30
N ILE A 76 -6.33 -1.20 1.45
CA ILE A 76 -6.19 0.21 1.82
C ILE A 76 -7.18 0.51 2.94
N HIS A 77 -6.70 1.17 4.00
CA HIS A 77 -7.55 1.58 5.10
C HIS A 77 -8.60 2.61 4.63
N LYS A 78 -9.84 2.52 5.12
CA LYS A 78 -10.92 3.44 4.69
C LYS A 78 -10.60 4.92 4.97
N ASN A 79 -9.82 5.17 6.02
CA ASN A 79 -9.33 6.51 6.41
C ASN A 79 -7.90 6.79 5.92
N ALA A 80 -7.38 6.04 4.94
CA ALA A 80 -6.05 6.29 4.39
C ALA A 80 -5.98 7.73 3.89
N VAL A 81 -5.15 8.54 4.56
CA VAL A 81 -5.04 9.98 4.30
C VAL A 81 -4.43 10.19 2.91
N LEU A 82 -3.53 9.30 2.49
CA LEU A 82 -2.97 9.29 1.15
C LEU A 82 -4.03 9.14 0.06
N ARG A 83 -5.05 8.28 0.21
CA ARG A 83 -6.11 8.11 -0.80
C ARG A 83 -6.80 9.45 -1.11
N THR A 84 -7.17 10.18 -0.07
CA THR A 84 -7.84 11.48 -0.20
C THR A 84 -6.90 12.51 -0.85
N LYS A 85 -5.62 12.51 -0.47
CA LYS A 85 -4.63 13.41 -1.07
C LYS A 85 -4.35 13.07 -2.54
N ILE A 86 -4.23 11.78 -2.90
CA ILE A 86 -4.04 11.32 -4.29
C ILE A 86 -5.26 11.68 -5.15
N ALA A 87 -6.47 11.43 -4.65
CA ALA A 87 -7.69 11.84 -5.33
C ALA A 87 -7.72 13.37 -5.56
N HIS A 88 -7.28 14.16 -4.58
CA HIS A 88 -7.15 15.60 -4.72
C HIS A 88 -6.11 16.01 -5.79
N PHE A 89 -5.02 15.25 -5.92
CA PHE A 89 -4.05 15.40 -7.02
C PHE A 89 -4.63 15.01 -8.39
N SER A 90 -5.55 14.05 -8.44
CA SER A 90 -6.22 13.64 -9.69
C SER A 90 -7.33 14.61 -10.14
N VAL A 91 -7.90 15.41 -9.24
CA VAL A 91 -8.99 16.36 -9.52
C VAL A 91 -8.50 17.75 -9.95
N SER A 92 -7.19 18.01 -9.91
CA SER A 92 -6.62 19.25 -10.45
C SER A 92 -6.48 19.15 -11.97
N TYR A 93 -7.59 19.43 -12.69
CA TYR A 93 -7.61 19.65 -14.15
C TYR A 93 -7.76 21.13 -14.46
#